data_AF-A0A2E7QMM2-F1
#
_entry.id   AF-A0A2E7QMM2-F1
#
_cell.length_a   1.000
_cell.length_b   1.000
_cell.length_c   1.000
_cell.angle_alpha   90.00
_cell.angle_beta   90.00
_cell.angle_gamma   90.00
#
_symmetry.space_group_name_H-M   'P 1'
#
loop_
_entity.id
_entity.type
_entity.pdbx_description
1 polymer ?
#
loop_
_entity_poly.entity_id
_entity_poly.type
_entity_poly.pdbx_seq_one_letter_code
_entity_poly.pdbx_strand_id
1 'polypeptide(L)'
;MKAINIILLGLLAFPLAAEEKWTVLFDGKKVKGLRGYGQKAFPENAWKVENGTLKTITRGQGGRPRDLVTEGVYTDFEFECEWKVSPRGNSGIMYRVKETNRPAYFTGPEMQVLD
;
A
#
# COMPACT_ATOMS: atom_id res chain seq x y z
N MET A 1 -24.56 -64.11 2.66
CA MET A 1 -24.49 -62.68 3.04
C MET A 1 -23.49 -62.02 2.12
N LYS A 2 -23.90 -61.02 1.31
CA LYS A 2 -23.01 -60.35 0.34
C LYS A 2 -22.46 -59.08 0.99
N ALA A 3 -21.14 -58.97 1.07
CA ALA A 3 -20.47 -57.75 1.52
C ALA A 3 -20.47 -56.74 0.36
N ILE A 4 -20.95 -55.52 0.62
CA ILE A 4 -20.86 -54.37 -0.27
C ILE A 4 -19.63 -53.57 0.18
N ASN A 5 -18.60 -53.50 -0.68
CA ASN A 5 -17.49 -52.59 -0.49
C ASN A 5 -17.84 -51.25 -1.15
N ILE A 6 -18.07 -50.22 -0.34
CA ILE A 6 -18.14 -48.83 -0.80
C ILE A 6 -16.74 -48.25 -0.69
N ILE A 7 -16.11 -47.99 -1.83
CA ILE A 7 -14.91 -47.17 -1.90
C ILE A 7 -15.38 -45.71 -1.95
N LEU A 8 -15.25 -45.00 -0.84
CA LEU A 8 -15.45 -43.56 -0.79
C LEU A 8 -14.17 -42.90 -1.32
N LEU A 9 -14.13 -42.55 -2.62
CA LEU A 9 -13.12 -41.62 -3.12
C LEU A 9 -13.39 -40.26 -2.49
N GLY A 10 -12.62 -39.91 -1.46
CA GLY A 10 -12.59 -38.55 -0.94
C GLY A 10 -12.07 -37.62 -2.03
N LEU A 11 -12.96 -36.80 -2.60
CA LEU A 11 -12.54 -35.61 -3.35
C LEU A 11 -11.84 -34.68 -2.36
N LEU A 12 -10.51 -34.68 -2.38
CA LEU A 12 -9.73 -33.54 -1.90
C LEU A 12 -10.00 -32.39 -2.88
N ALA A 13 -11.05 -31.63 -2.61
CA ALA A 13 -11.27 -30.35 -3.25
C ALA A 13 -10.17 -29.40 -2.74
N PHE A 14 -9.06 -29.31 -3.47
CA PHE A 14 -8.16 -28.18 -3.31
C PHE A 14 -8.98 -26.93 -3.68
N PRO A 15 -9.02 -25.90 -2.84
CA PRO A 15 -9.60 -24.64 -3.25
C PRO A 15 -8.83 -24.18 -4.49
N LEU A 16 -9.54 -24.07 -5.62
CA LEU A 16 -9.03 -23.41 -6.81
C LEU A 16 -8.58 -22.02 -6.36
N ALA A 17 -7.29 -21.70 -6.57
CA ALA A 17 -6.72 -20.44 -6.15
C ALA A 17 -7.64 -19.29 -6.60
N ALA A 18 -8.17 -18.54 -5.63
CA ALA A 18 -9.01 -17.40 -5.94
C ALA A 18 -8.15 -16.40 -6.74
N GLU A 19 -8.70 -15.88 -7.83
CA GLU A 19 -8.06 -14.80 -8.59
C GLU A 19 -7.80 -13.63 -7.64
N GLU A 20 -6.53 -13.28 -7.43
CA GLU A 20 -6.14 -12.26 -6.45
C GLU A 20 -6.68 -10.89 -6.89
N LYS A 21 -7.59 -10.33 -6.09
CA LYS A 21 -8.19 -9.03 -6.37
C LYS A 21 -7.32 -7.92 -5.76
N TRP A 22 -6.48 -7.32 -6.59
CA TRP A 22 -5.70 -6.14 -6.25
C TRP A 22 -6.59 -4.94 -5.90
N THR A 23 -6.27 -4.25 -4.81
CA THR A 23 -6.87 -2.96 -4.48
C THR A 23 -6.01 -1.84 -5.06
N VAL A 24 -6.52 -1.16 -6.09
CA VAL A 24 -5.82 -0.05 -6.73
C VAL A 24 -5.90 1.20 -5.85
N LEU A 25 -4.76 1.61 -5.28
CA LEU A 25 -4.62 2.82 -4.48
C LEU A 25 -4.44 4.08 -5.34
N PHE A 26 -3.85 3.93 -6.52
CA PHE A 26 -3.66 5.00 -7.49
C PHE A 26 -3.60 4.42 -8.91
N ASP A 27 -4.47 4.92 -9.80
CA ASP A 27 -4.61 4.43 -11.19
C ASP A 27 -3.88 5.30 -12.23
N GLY A 28 -3.00 6.20 -11.78
CA GLY A 28 -2.36 7.22 -12.61
C GLY A 28 -3.15 8.54 -12.70
N LYS A 29 -4.41 8.58 -12.26
CA LYS A 29 -5.27 9.78 -12.33
C LYS A 29 -5.94 10.08 -11.00
N LYS A 30 -6.54 9.07 -10.39
CA LYS A 30 -7.33 9.16 -9.17
C LYS A 30 -6.60 8.44 -8.05
N VAL A 31 -6.50 9.13 -6.93
CA VAL A 31 -6.03 8.56 -5.67
C VAL A 31 -7.23 8.03 -4.93
N LYS A 32 -7.19 6.77 -4.51
CA LYS A 32 -8.27 6.12 -3.78
C LYS A 32 -7.72 5.41 -2.56
N GLY A 33 -8.24 5.74 -1.39
CA GLY A 33 -7.82 5.08 -0.15
C GLY A 33 -6.44 5.52 0.35
N LEU A 34 -5.92 6.67 -0.08
CA LEU A 34 -4.73 7.31 0.49
C LEU A 34 -5.08 8.69 1.04
N ARG A 35 -4.54 9.00 2.22
CA ARG A 35 -4.66 10.28 2.90
C ARG A 35 -3.34 10.67 3.55
N GLY A 36 -3.24 11.89 4.07
CA GLY A 36 -2.07 12.30 4.83
C GLY A 36 -2.00 11.59 6.17
N TYR A 37 -0.81 11.18 6.60
CA TYR A 37 -0.58 10.64 7.95
C TYR A 37 -1.02 11.65 9.02
N GLY A 38 -1.91 11.22 9.92
CA GLY A 38 -2.54 12.07 10.93
C GLY A 38 -3.60 13.03 10.39
N GLN A 39 -4.06 12.84 9.13
CA GLN A 39 -5.06 13.69 8.48
C GLN A 39 -6.27 12.87 8.01
N LYS A 40 -7.37 13.57 7.75
CA LYS A 40 -8.63 12.98 7.27
C LYS A 40 -8.74 12.88 5.74
N ALA A 41 -7.87 13.57 5.00
CA ALA A 41 -7.96 13.72 3.56
C ALA A 41 -6.59 13.66 2.89
N PHE A 42 -6.59 13.62 1.56
CA PHE A 42 -5.39 13.70 0.76
C PHE A 42 -4.70 15.08 0.93
N PRO A 43 -3.37 15.12 1.15
CA PRO A 43 -2.65 16.37 1.44
C PRO A 43 -2.22 17.08 0.15
N GLU A 44 -3.11 17.85 -0.47
CA GLU A 44 -2.85 18.55 -1.75
C GLU A 44 -1.69 19.57 -1.70
N ASN A 45 -1.30 20.00 -0.51
CA ASN A 45 -0.13 20.88 -0.30
C ASN A 45 1.20 20.12 -0.15
N ALA A 46 1.16 18.78 -0.14
CA ALA A 46 2.30 17.90 0.04
C ALA A 46 2.51 16.98 -1.16
N TRP A 47 1.42 16.60 -1.84
CA TRP A 47 1.42 15.68 -2.96
C TRP A 47 0.52 16.19 -4.08
N LYS A 48 0.90 15.90 -5.30
CA LYS A 48 0.10 16.17 -6.49
C LYS A 48 0.17 15.01 -7.47
N VAL A 49 -0.89 14.85 -8.25
CA VAL A 49 -0.88 14.01 -9.44
C VAL A 49 -0.26 14.80 -10.58
N GLU A 50 0.84 14.32 -11.13
CA GLU A 50 1.55 14.94 -12.26
C GLU A 50 2.05 13.85 -13.21
N ASN A 51 1.72 13.96 -14.49
CA ASN A 51 2.18 13.05 -15.55
C ASN A 51 1.95 11.55 -15.23
N GLY A 52 0.77 11.21 -14.71
CA GLY A 52 0.45 9.81 -14.37
C GLY A 52 1.07 9.32 -13.06
N THR A 53 1.72 10.18 -12.27
CA THR A 53 2.44 9.80 -11.05
C THR A 53 1.98 10.60 -9.83
N LEU A 54 2.13 10.01 -8.64
CA LEU A 54 2.09 10.73 -7.38
C LEU A 54 3.46 11.34 -7.09
N LYS A 55 3.50 12.67 -6.96
CA LYS A 55 4.74 13.42 -6.79
C LYS A 55 4.68 14.30 -5.55
N THR A 56 5.71 14.22 -4.71
CA THR A 56 5.91 15.11 -3.57
C THR A 56 6.13 16.55 -4.03
N ILE A 57 5.51 17.49 -3.34
CA ILE A 57 5.80 18.93 -3.44
C ILE A 57 6.83 19.24 -2.37
N THR A 58 8.06 19.54 -2.78
CA THR A 58 9.16 19.80 -1.85
C THR A 58 8.99 21.14 -1.14
N ARG A 59 9.65 21.33 0.00
CA ARG A 59 9.66 22.63 0.71
C ARG A 59 10.18 23.77 -0.16
N GLY A 60 11.18 23.50 -1.01
CA GLY A 60 11.72 24.49 -1.95
C GLY A 60 10.72 24.95 -3.01
N GLN A 61 9.64 24.18 -3.24
CA GLN A 61 8.53 24.51 -4.12
C GLN A 61 7.31 25.04 -3.35
N GLY A 62 7.47 25.41 -2.07
CA GLY A 62 6.39 25.87 -1.21
C GLY A 62 5.51 24.75 -0.62
N GLY A 63 5.89 23.50 -0.84
CA GLY A 63 5.16 22.34 -0.31
C GLY A 63 5.29 22.19 1.20
N ARG A 64 4.34 21.48 1.79
CA ARG A 64 4.34 21.06 3.20
C ARG A 64 4.41 19.53 3.26
N PRO A 65 5.59 18.91 3.12
CA PRO A 65 5.72 17.45 3.00
C PRO A 65 5.00 16.70 4.11
N ARG A 66 4.38 15.59 3.72
CA ARG A 66 3.56 14.74 4.58
C ARG A 66 3.61 13.32 4.04
N ASP A 67 3.78 12.34 4.92
CA ASP A 67 3.67 10.93 4.54
C ASP A 67 2.24 10.63 4.09
N LEU A 68 2.09 9.79 3.06
CA LEU A 68 0.80 9.21 2.72
C LEU A 68 0.60 7.93 3.52
N VAL A 69 -0.65 7.67 3.91
CA VAL A 69 -1.06 6.44 4.59
C VAL A 69 -2.34 5.93 3.95
N THR A 70 -2.50 4.61 3.92
CA THR A 70 -3.75 3.98 3.49
C THR A 70 -4.89 4.33 4.45
N GLU A 71 -6.10 4.48 3.91
CA GLU A 71 -7.32 4.55 4.72
C GLU A 71 -7.63 3.21 5.37
N GLY A 72 -7.31 2.11 4.67
CA GLY A 72 -7.40 0.75 5.19
C GLY A 72 -6.20 0.37 6.07
N VAL A 73 -6.42 -0.59 6.98
CA VAL A 73 -5.38 -1.25 7.77
C VAL A 73 -5.26 -2.69 7.29
N TYR A 74 -4.02 -3.12 7.03
CA TYR A 74 -3.73 -4.42 6.44
C TYR A 74 -2.82 -5.23 7.35
N THR A 75 -3.05 -6.54 7.46
CA THR A 75 -2.24 -7.47 8.25
C THR A 75 -1.32 -8.29 7.35
N ASP A 76 -1.91 -9.13 6.51
CA ASP A 76 -1.25 -9.93 5.49
C ASP A 76 -1.61 -9.31 4.14
N PHE A 77 -0.59 -8.93 3.38
CA PHE A 77 -0.77 -8.22 2.11
C PHE A 77 0.46 -8.40 1.23
N GLU A 78 0.23 -8.29 -0.07
CA GLU A 78 1.25 -7.94 -1.05
C GLU A 78 1.04 -6.47 -1.44
N PHE A 79 2.13 -5.72 -1.56
CA PHE A 79 2.10 -4.32 -1.98
C PHE A 79 3.08 -4.14 -3.13
N GLU A 80 2.58 -3.57 -4.22
CA GLU A 80 3.36 -3.29 -5.42
C GLU A 80 3.25 -1.80 -5.78
N CYS A 81 4.40 -1.19 -6.09
CA CYS A 81 4.47 0.12 -6.70
C CYS A 81 5.79 0.32 -7.44
N GLU A 82 5.76 1.17 -8.47
CA GLU A 82 6.97 1.74 -9.07
C GLU A 82 7.31 3.08 -8.39
N TRP A 83 8.60 3.34 -8.22
CA TRP A 83 9.09 4.59 -7.65
C TRP A 83 10.25 5.16 -8.46
N LYS A 84 10.44 6.47 -8.36
CA LYS A 84 11.57 7.20 -8.93
C LYS A 84 11.93 8.37 -8.01
N VAL A 85 13.22 8.58 -7.81
CA VAL A 85 13.75 9.71 -7.05
C VAL A 85 14.59 10.62 -7.92
N SER A 86 14.70 11.89 -7.52
CA SER A 86 15.70 12.81 -8.08
C SER A 86 17.09 12.47 -7.55
N PRO A 87 18.18 12.97 -8.17
CA PRO A 87 19.51 12.86 -7.58
C PRO A 87 19.52 13.34 -6.13
N ARG A 88 20.14 12.56 -5.24
CA ARG A 88 20.17 12.76 -3.78
C ARG A 88 18.79 12.77 -3.12
N GLY A 89 17.79 12.20 -3.78
CA GLY A 89 16.43 12.07 -3.27
C GLY A 89 16.35 11.00 -2.19
N ASN A 90 15.50 11.23 -1.20
CA ASN A 90 15.26 10.31 -0.08
C ASN A 90 13.76 10.23 0.16
N SER A 91 13.25 9.00 0.26
CA SER A 91 11.87 8.66 0.57
C SER A 91 11.84 7.27 1.21
N GLY A 92 10.67 6.72 1.43
CA GLY A 92 10.55 5.36 1.91
C GLY A 92 9.14 4.83 1.81
N ILE A 93 9.05 3.50 1.79
CA ILE A 93 7.77 2.78 1.83
C ILE A 93 7.69 2.09 3.18
N MET A 94 6.76 2.57 3.98
CA MET A 94 6.57 2.09 5.34
C MET A 94 5.36 1.19 5.40
N TYR A 95 5.44 0.14 6.21
CA TYR A 95 4.38 -0.83 6.36
C TYR A 95 4.16 -1.18 7.82
N ARG A 96 2.95 -1.70 8.13
CA ARG A 96 2.52 -1.99 9.51
C ARG A 96 2.62 -0.76 10.43
N VAL A 97 2.50 0.43 9.86
CA VAL A 97 2.49 1.71 10.59
C VAL A 97 1.25 1.80 11.47
N LYS A 98 1.45 2.22 12.71
CA LYS A 98 0.37 2.68 13.60
C LYS A 98 0.42 4.20 13.70
N GLU A 99 -0.67 4.86 13.36
CA GLU A 99 -0.80 6.31 13.55
C GLU A 99 -0.78 6.67 15.03
N THR A 100 0.13 7.57 15.38
CA THR A 100 0.30 8.14 16.72
C THR A 100 0.59 9.64 16.59
N ASN A 101 0.88 10.32 17.71
CA ASN A 101 1.41 11.69 17.68
C ASN A 101 2.91 11.77 17.30
N ARG A 102 3.54 10.64 16.96
CA ARG A 102 4.90 10.56 16.45
C ARG A 102 4.90 10.33 14.92
N PRO A 103 6.01 10.64 14.23
CA PRO A 103 6.21 10.25 12.84
C PRO A 103 6.04 8.75 12.58
N ALA A 104 5.71 8.37 11.34
CA ALA A 104 5.40 6.99 10.97
C ALA A 104 6.54 5.98 11.24
N TYR A 105 7.81 6.40 11.12
CA TYR A 105 8.99 5.55 11.39
C TYR A 105 9.12 5.07 12.84
N PHE A 106 8.36 5.65 13.78
CA PHE A 106 8.38 5.17 15.16
C PHE A 106 7.66 3.83 15.33
N THR A 107 6.77 3.45 14.40
CA THR A 107 5.91 2.27 14.56
C THR A 107 6.04 1.27 13.41
N GLY A 108 6.23 1.75 12.18
CA GLY A 108 6.38 0.88 11.01
C GLY A 108 7.85 0.71 10.60
N PRO A 109 8.31 -0.52 10.28
CA PRO A 109 9.52 -0.69 9.48
C PRO A 109 9.40 0.02 8.13
N GLU A 110 10.56 0.37 7.56
CA GLU A 110 10.68 1.14 6.33
C GLU A 110 11.57 0.40 5.32
N MET A 111 11.04 0.21 4.12
CA MET A 111 11.86 -0.09 2.95
C MET A 111 12.38 1.23 2.38
N GLN A 112 13.69 1.44 2.49
CA GLN A 112 14.36 2.67 2.08
C GLN A 112 14.25 2.90 0.57
N VAL A 113 14.01 4.15 0.17
CA VAL A 113 14.04 4.60 -1.22
C VAL A 113 15.02 5.77 -1.31
N LEU A 114 16.18 5.53 -1.91
CA LEU A 114 17.30 6.48 -1.91
C LEU A 114 18.04 6.43 -3.25
N ASP A 115 18.62 7.56 -3.64
CA ASP A 115 19.70 7.63 -4.64
C ASP A 115 21.07 7.35 -3.97
#